data_AF-A0A1B9DN53-F1
#
_entry.id   AF-A0A1B9DN53-F1
#
_cell.length_a   1.000
_cell.length_b   1.000
_cell.length_c   1.000
_cell.angle_alpha   90.00
_cell.angle_beta   90.00
_cell.angle_gamma   90.00
#
_symmetry.space_group_name_H-M   'P 1'
#
loop_
_entity.id
_entity.type
_entity.pdbx_description
1 polymer ?
#
loop_
_entity_poly.entity_id
_entity_poly.type
_entity_poly.pdbx_seq_one_letter_code
_entity_poly.pdbx_strand_id
1 'polypeptide(L)'
;MTKNPQPLHNFHIPVMGLAYTIDSPIRVAHYGISSVISIADDELIEKMNAFYHEKFNLPYQEISKKVADYRAKRITSYLNLVDKIVKEKFDNFKNELVESKEALENYIAILPNKSEIKKGLQSFIEEGMNWKENVKSYIEKHLSAGAIDVNIMTKLDKDNFEKNEQLPVIYNDAHAALRGFANSTTNSSIVLSAGMNPRLYSYFENFEDFYPDENNHLKKKITLKVSDFRSAMIQGNFLAKKGLWVSEYRIESGLNCGGHAFATEGFLLGPILEEFKQKKEQLIQSAHELMIKSLEQKGKRIPDKPLELKITVQGGVGTSEEHDFLLNYYNVDSVGWGSPFLLVPEATSVDQATRNLLINAKEEDLYLSQISPLGVPFNTLRGTTNEKIKQRRIQESKAGSSCPKKFLALNKDAEGNGICTASKKYQDYKLEELEANKNNISLENYEKTKQTITEKSCLCVGLANASYLENNIKIKGQDQGVVVCPGPNMAYFDQEVSLSKMIQHIYGNTSVLRNPNRPHFFVKELKMYIAYLKNDIQTISEEINNAKTKKLEAFKANLLEGINYYQTLFAAIPNFETIKQEITKQIEGYKNEINAIEIPKLQMA
;
A
#
# COMPACT_ATOMS: atom_id res chain seq x y z
N MET A 1 7.49 32.01 -13.36
CA MET A 1 6.87 30.66 -13.34
C MET A 1 7.83 29.72 -12.63
N THR A 2 7.72 29.62 -11.31
CA THR A 2 8.43 28.60 -10.54
C THR A 2 7.79 27.26 -10.88
N LYS A 3 8.46 26.45 -11.70
CA LYS A 3 8.07 25.04 -11.90
C LYS A 3 7.94 24.42 -10.51
N ASN A 4 6.84 23.70 -10.25
CA ASN A 4 6.73 22.88 -9.05
C ASN A 4 7.99 22.01 -8.94
N PRO A 5 8.62 21.93 -7.76
CA PRO A 5 9.80 21.09 -7.59
C PRO A 5 9.40 19.64 -7.90
N GLN A 6 10.05 19.08 -8.92
CA GLN A 6 9.94 17.66 -9.26
C GLN A 6 10.36 16.82 -8.03
N PRO A 7 9.73 15.67 -7.76
CA PRO A 7 10.17 14.78 -6.69
C PRO A 7 11.65 14.44 -6.86
N LEU A 8 12.42 14.53 -5.78
CA LEU A 8 13.85 14.24 -5.80
C LEU A 8 14.14 12.79 -6.19
N HIS A 9 13.35 11.88 -5.64
CA HIS A 9 13.42 10.45 -5.93
C HIS A 9 12.29 10.03 -6.87
N ASN A 10 12.62 9.14 -7.80
CA ASN A 10 11.69 8.42 -8.68
C ASN A 10 11.13 7.13 -8.04
N PHE A 11 11.35 6.93 -6.73
CA PHE A 11 10.71 5.87 -5.95
C PHE A 11 10.00 6.47 -4.72
N HIS A 12 9.08 5.70 -4.14
CA HIS A 12 8.43 6.04 -2.89
C HIS A 12 8.22 4.80 -2.01
N ILE A 13 8.05 5.01 -0.70
CA ILE A 13 7.70 3.94 0.25
C ILE A 13 6.16 3.91 0.39
N PRO A 14 5.47 2.90 -0.14
CA PRO A 14 4.02 2.82 -0.06
C PRO A 14 3.55 2.49 1.36
N VAL A 15 2.24 2.60 1.60
CA VAL A 15 1.64 2.19 2.88
C VAL A 15 1.89 0.69 3.11
N MET A 16 2.37 0.33 4.30
CA MET A 16 2.55 -1.07 4.69
C MET A 16 1.87 -1.34 6.03
N GLY A 17 0.85 -2.19 6.01
CA GLY A 17 0.06 -2.51 7.19
C GLY A 17 -0.57 -1.28 7.84
N LEU A 18 -0.79 -1.35 9.16
CA LEU A 18 -1.25 -0.20 9.95
C LEU A 18 -0.06 0.57 10.53
N ALA A 19 0.96 -0.13 11.01
CA ALA A 19 2.03 0.47 11.81
C ALA A 19 3.41 0.54 11.14
N TYR A 20 3.70 -0.25 10.10
CA TYR A 20 5.07 -0.38 9.61
C TYR A 20 5.63 0.91 9.01
N THR A 21 4.76 1.78 8.51
CA THR A 21 5.10 3.10 7.97
C THR A 21 4.47 4.26 8.76
N ILE A 22 4.01 4.02 10.00
CA ILE A 22 3.34 5.04 10.83
C ILE A 22 4.20 6.28 11.06
N ASP A 23 5.51 6.11 11.07
CA ASP A 23 6.51 7.14 11.35
C ASP A 23 7.57 7.26 10.24
N SER A 24 7.40 6.56 9.12
CA SER A 24 8.34 6.63 7.99
C SER A 24 8.63 8.06 7.54
N PRO A 25 7.64 8.99 7.44
CA PRO A 25 7.97 10.36 7.08
C PRO A 25 8.90 11.05 8.08
N ILE A 26 8.73 10.83 9.39
CA ILE A 26 9.67 11.34 10.41
C ILE A 26 11.08 10.77 10.16
N ARG A 27 11.17 9.52 9.72
CA ARG A 27 12.45 8.84 9.52
C ARG A 27 13.19 9.25 8.25
N VAL A 28 12.50 9.44 7.11
CA VAL A 28 13.15 9.58 5.79
C VAL A 28 12.80 10.82 4.98
N ALA A 29 11.80 11.62 5.38
CA ALA A 29 11.34 12.74 4.53
C ALA A 29 12.42 13.81 4.35
N HIS A 30 13.32 14.03 5.32
CA HIS A 30 14.40 15.00 5.17
C HIS A 30 15.42 14.62 4.07
N TYR A 31 15.45 13.36 3.63
CA TYR A 31 16.21 12.92 2.45
C TYR A 31 15.44 13.09 1.12
N GLY A 32 14.25 13.70 1.13
CA GLY A 32 13.40 13.83 -0.05
C GLY A 32 12.57 12.58 -0.41
N ILE A 33 12.57 11.56 0.45
CA ILE A 33 11.87 10.29 0.21
C ILE A 33 10.42 10.39 0.68
N SER A 34 9.48 10.24 -0.25
CA SER A 34 8.05 10.27 0.06
C SER A 34 7.59 8.93 0.63
N SER A 35 6.73 8.98 1.66
CA SER A 35 6.20 7.78 2.30
C SER A 35 4.77 7.96 2.79
N VAL A 36 4.05 6.85 3.02
CA VAL A 36 2.61 6.87 3.29
C VAL A 36 2.27 6.33 4.69
N ILE A 37 1.53 7.12 5.48
CA ILE A 37 1.00 6.73 6.80
C ILE A 37 -0.42 6.16 6.66
N SER A 38 -0.71 5.00 7.24
CA SER A 38 -2.11 4.56 7.39
C SER A 38 -2.81 5.37 8.49
N ILE A 39 -3.91 6.05 8.15
CA ILE A 39 -4.71 6.81 9.12
C ILE A 39 -6.00 6.07 9.54
N ALA A 40 -6.00 4.74 9.40
CA ALA A 40 -7.15 3.89 9.71
C ALA A 40 -7.27 3.51 11.20
N ASP A 41 -6.20 3.63 11.99
CA ASP A 41 -6.15 3.21 13.39
C ASP A 41 -5.82 4.39 14.30
N ASP A 42 -6.86 5.06 14.80
CA ASP A 42 -6.68 6.26 15.65
C ASP A 42 -6.07 5.96 17.01
N GLU A 43 -6.17 4.72 17.51
CA GLU A 43 -5.52 4.32 18.77
C GLU A 43 -4.01 4.19 18.61
N LEU A 44 -3.57 3.62 17.49
CA LEU A 44 -2.15 3.59 17.11
C LEU A 44 -1.61 5.00 16.95
N ILE A 45 -2.33 5.84 16.20
CA ILE A 45 -1.96 7.23 15.96
C ILE A 45 -1.80 8.00 17.27
N GLU A 46 -2.75 7.91 18.20
CA GLU A 46 -2.65 8.63 19.47
C GLU A 46 -1.50 8.15 20.36
N LYS A 47 -1.16 6.86 20.33
CA LYS A 47 0.01 6.34 21.05
C LYS A 47 1.32 6.79 20.42
N MET A 48 1.42 6.80 19.09
CA MET A 48 2.60 7.33 18.40
C MET A 48 2.71 8.84 18.58
N ASN A 49 1.58 9.54 18.65
CA ASN A 49 1.50 10.96 18.98
C ASN A 49 2.13 11.23 20.35
N ALA A 50 1.71 10.51 21.39
CA ALA A 50 2.29 10.62 22.72
C ALA A 50 3.81 10.31 22.72
N PHE A 51 4.21 9.21 22.09
CA PHE A 51 5.61 8.79 21.99
C PHE A 51 6.50 9.85 21.34
N TYR A 52 6.07 10.44 20.22
CA TYR A 52 6.87 11.44 19.52
C TYR A 52 6.89 12.80 20.21
N HIS A 53 5.82 13.17 20.93
CA HIS A 53 5.88 14.35 21.79
C HIS A 53 6.92 14.18 22.90
N GLU A 54 6.95 13.02 23.56
CA GLU A 54 7.96 12.71 24.58
C GLU A 54 9.38 12.69 23.98
N LYS A 55 9.57 11.98 22.86
CA LYS A 55 10.86 11.83 22.18
C LYS A 55 11.47 13.16 21.73
N PHE A 56 10.65 14.14 21.36
CA PHE A 56 11.08 15.46 20.91
C PHE A 56 10.90 16.55 21.98
N ASN A 57 10.56 16.18 23.22
CA ASN A 57 10.34 17.10 24.34
C ASN A 57 9.32 18.22 23.99
N LEU A 58 8.21 17.84 23.36
CA LEU A 58 7.12 18.72 22.97
C LEU A 58 5.92 18.58 23.94
N PRO A 59 5.15 19.66 24.19
CA PRO A 59 3.96 19.58 25.04
C PRO A 59 2.91 18.62 24.47
N TYR A 60 2.49 17.64 25.27
CA TYR A 60 1.49 16.65 24.89
C TYR A 60 0.18 16.84 25.67
N GLN A 61 -0.95 16.71 24.97
CA GLN A 61 -2.26 16.62 25.57
C GLN A 61 -3.01 15.42 25.00
N GLU A 62 -3.41 14.48 25.87
CA GLU A 62 -4.15 13.30 25.45
C GLU A 62 -5.53 13.67 24.87
N ILE A 63 -5.82 13.14 23.68
CA ILE A 63 -7.15 13.22 23.08
C ILE A 63 -7.89 11.92 23.42
N SER A 64 -8.61 11.90 24.54
CA SER A 64 -9.36 10.71 24.96
C SER A 64 -10.58 10.44 24.06
N LYS A 65 -11.10 9.20 24.07
CA LYS A 65 -12.32 8.82 23.34
C LYS A 65 -13.59 9.55 23.79
N LYS A 66 -13.55 10.26 24.93
CA LYS A 66 -14.67 11.07 25.42
C LYS A 66 -14.77 12.42 24.71
N VAL A 67 -13.71 12.83 24.01
CA VAL A 67 -13.70 14.09 23.26
C VAL A 67 -14.59 13.94 22.04
N ALA A 68 -15.50 14.90 21.82
CA ALA A 68 -16.28 14.96 20.60
C ALA A 68 -15.34 15.01 19.38
N ASP A 69 -15.61 14.15 18.39
CA ASP A 69 -14.79 13.96 17.19
C ASP A 69 -13.32 13.59 17.48
N TYR A 70 -13.07 12.79 18.53
CA TYR A 70 -11.72 12.40 18.94
C TYR A 70 -10.88 11.81 17.81
N ARG A 71 -11.49 11.02 16.90
CA ARG A 71 -10.78 10.34 15.82
C ARG A 71 -10.16 11.32 14.82
N ALA A 72 -10.95 12.28 14.33
CA ALA A 72 -10.43 13.32 13.44
C ALA A 72 -9.35 14.16 14.16
N LYS A 73 -9.59 14.52 15.43
CA LYS A 73 -8.65 15.31 16.25
C LYS A 73 -7.31 14.60 16.48
N ARG A 74 -7.30 13.30 16.78
CA ARG A 74 -6.08 12.48 16.91
C ARG A 74 -5.28 12.47 15.63
N ILE A 75 -5.95 12.26 14.50
CA ILE A 75 -5.32 12.24 13.17
C ILE A 75 -4.74 13.61 12.83
N THR A 76 -5.50 14.69 13.02
CA THR A 76 -5.00 16.06 12.81
C THR A 76 -3.79 16.37 13.71
N SER A 77 -3.89 16.08 15.01
CA SER A 77 -2.80 16.32 15.97
C SER A 77 -1.52 15.59 15.58
N TYR A 78 -1.62 14.31 15.25
CA TYR A 78 -0.45 13.52 14.85
C TYR A 78 0.16 14.00 13.53
N LEU A 79 -0.66 14.26 12.50
CA LEU A 79 -0.13 14.75 11.22
C LEU A 79 0.53 16.12 11.34
N ASN A 80 0.01 17.00 12.20
CA ASN A 80 0.63 18.28 12.50
C ASN A 80 1.97 18.11 13.23
N LEU A 81 2.05 17.16 14.17
CA LEU A 81 3.29 16.79 14.83
C LEU A 81 4.32 16.27 13.83
N VAL A 82 3.93 15.33 12.96
CA VAL A 82 4.81 14.77 11.91
C VAL A 82 5.31 15.88 10.99
N ASP A 83 4.44 16.76 10.50
CA ASP A 83 4.80 17.90 9.65
C ASP A 83 5.80 18.83 10.34
N LYS A 84 5.58 19.16 11.62
CA LYS A 84 6.52 19.95 12.42
C LYS A 84 7.89 19.28 12.51
N ILE A 85 7.94 18.01 12.91
CA ILE A 85 9.20 17.26 13.07
C ILE A 85 9.95 17.15 11.73
N VAL A 86 9.23 16.88 10.62
CA VAL A 86 9.84 16.77 9.30
C VAL A 86 10.48 18.09 8.87
N LYS A 87 9.79 19.22 9.08
CA LYS A 87 10.34 20.55 8.78
C LYS A 87 11.60 20.85 9.59
N GLU A 88 11.56 20.62 10.90
CA GLU A 88 12.72 20.81 11.78
C GLU A 88 13.90 19.91 11.38
N LYS A 89 13.65 18.64 11.09
CA LYS A 89 14.68 17.70 10.61
C LYS A 89 15.25 18.12 9.26
N PHE A 90 14.42 18.59 8.34
CA PHE A 90 14.87 19.02 7.02
C PHE A 90 15.73 20.28 7.11
N ASP A 91 15.34 21.28 7.91
CA ASP A 91 16.15 22.48 8.12
C ASP A 91 17.50 22.15 8.77
N ASN A 92 17.52 21.28 9.78
CA ASN A 92 18.76 20.79 10.39
C ASN A 92 19.63 20.03 9.38
N PHE A 93 19.02 19.19 8.54
CA PHE A 93 19.72 18.44 7.51
C PHE A 93 20.33 19.35 6.44
N LYS A 94 19.61 20.38 5.98
CA LYS A 94 20.18 21.39 5.05
C LYS A 94 21.42 22.05 5.65
N ASN A 95 21.39 22.42 6.92
CA ASN A 95 22.56 22.99 7.60
C ASN A 95 23.70 21.97 7.70
N GLU A 96 23.40 20.71 8.02
CA GLU A 96 24.39 19.62 8.07
C GLU A 96 25.10 19.43 6.72
N LEU A 97 24.36 19.44 5.61
CA LEU A 97 24.92 19.33 4.25
C LEU A 97 25.85 20.50 3.88
N VAL A 98 25.60 21.70 4.43
CA VAL A 98 26.46 22.88 4.21
C VAL A 98 27.70 22.86 5.11
N GLU A 99 27.59 22.31 6.32
CA GLU A 99 28.69 22.31 7.29
C GLU A 99 29.63 21.11 7.16
N SER A 100 29.12 19.95 6.71
CA SER A 100 29.86 18.69 6.63
C SER A 100 29.97 18.19 5.19
N LYS A 101 31.21 18.16 4.68
CA LYS A 101 31.52 17.58 3.38
C LYS A 101 31.15 16.09 3.32
N GLU A 102 31.41 15.35 4.40
CA GLU A 102 31.07 13.92 4.50
C GLU A 102 29.56 13.69 4.42
N ALA A 103 28.76 14.52 5.11
CA ALA A 103 27.30 14.44 5.03
C ALA A 103 26.79 14.71 3.61
N LEU A 104 27.39 15.69 2.92
CA LEU A 104 27.09 16.00 1.53
C LEU A 104 27.46 14.85 0.57
N GLU A 105 28.65 14.27 0.70
CA GLU A 105 29.11 13.12 -0.08
C GLU A 105 28.18 11.90 0.13
N ASN A 106 27.82 11.61 1.38
CA ASN A 106 26.88 10.54 1.72
C ASN A 106 25.48 10.76 1.14
N TYR A 107 25.01 12.01 1.12
CA TYR A 107 23.72 12.35 0.52
C TYR A 107 23.75 12.22 -1.01
N ILE A 108 24.80 12.71 -1.68
CA ILE A 108 24.98 12.55 -3.13
C ILE A 108 24.98 11.07 -3.54
N ALA A 109 25.57 10.19 -2.72
CA ALA A 109 25.62 8.76 -2.98
C ALA A 109 24.22 8.11 -3.05
N ILE A 110 23.23 8.67 -2.35
CA ILE A 110 21.85 8.17 -2.35
C ILE A 110 20.94 8.88 -3.36
N LEU A 111 21.42 9.89 -4.09
CA LEU A 111 20.63 10.56 -5.12
C LEU A 111 20.53 9.72 -6.42
N PRO A 112 19.42 9.84 -7.19
CA PRO A 112 19.26 9.13 -8.45
C PRO A 112 20.40 9.41 -9.42
N ASN A 113 20.87 8.38 -10.12
CA ASN A 113 22.05 8.47 -10.98
C ASN A 113 21.93 9.47 -12.13
N LYS A 114 20.72 9.68 -12.66
CA LYS A 114 20.44 10.63 -13.75
C LYS A 114 19.96 12.00 -13.25
N SER A 115 20.06 12.28 -11.94
CA SER A 115 19.57 13.52 -11.36
C SER A 115 20.49 14.70 -11.67
N GLU A 116 19.92 15.77 -12.23
CA GLU A 116 20.64 17.04 -12.40
C GLU A 116 21.02 17.67 -11.05
N ILE A 117 20.24 17.40 -9.99
CA ILE A 117 20.56 17.82 -8.62
C ILE A 117 21.84 17.13 -8.13
N LYS A 118 21.99 15.83 -8.42
CA LYS A 118 23.19 15.06 -8.08
C LYS A 118 24.42 15.66 -8.76
N LYS A 119 24.34 15.91 -10.07
CA LYS A 119 25.44 16.52 -10.86
C LYS A 119 25.83 17.90 -10.32
N GLY A 120 24.84 18.75 -10.03
CA GLY A 120 25.10 20.09 -9.49
C GLY A 120 25.73 20.06 -8.09
N LEU A 121 25.33 19.13 -7.22
CA LEU A 121 25.98 18.97 -5.92
C LEU A 121 27.41 18.41 -6.04
N GLN A 122 27.67 17.52 -7.00
CA GLN A 122 29.00 16.98 -7.26
C GLN A 122 30.00 18.05 -7.73
N SER A 123 29.57 18.98 -8.60
CA SER A 123 30.47 20.04 -9.08
C SER A 123 30.96 20.93 -7.93
N PHE A 124 30.12 21.23 -6.94
CA PHE A 124 30.54 22.04 -5.77
C PHE A 124 31.57 21.34 -4.88
N ILE A 125 31.59 20.00 -4.86
CA ILE A 125 32.61 19.24 -4.12
C ILE A 125 33.98 19.37 -4.80
N GLU A 126 34.00 19.45 -6.13
CA GLU A 126 35.20 19.51 -6.95
C GLU A 126 35.83 20.93 -7.00
N GLU A 127 35.03 21.99 -6.82
CA GLU A 127 35.43 23.39 -7.03
C GLU A 127 36.30 24.04 -5.91
N GLY A 128 36.42 23.45 -4.71
CA GLY A 128 37.27 24.01 -3.65
C GLY A 128 36.74 25.33 -3.04
N MET A 129 37.62 26.17 -2.46
CA MET A 129 37.27 27.32 -1.58
C MET A 129 36.07 28.17 -2.07
N ASN A 130 35.18 28.56 -1.13
CA ASN A 130 33.86 29.21 -1.29
C ASN A 130 32.64 28.30 -1.59
N TRP A 131 32.79 26.98 -1.44
CA TRP A 131 31.71 25.99 -1.67
C TRP A 131 30.44 26.17 -0.82
N LYS A 132 30.56 26.63 0.45
CA LYS A 132 29.43 26.65 1.41
C LYS A 132 28.27 27.55 1.00
N GLU A 133 28.55 28.78 0.57
CA GLU A 133 27.49 29.74 0.17
C GLU A 133 26.77 29.26 -1.09
N ASN A 134 27.53 28.73 -2.06
CA ASN A 134 26.99 28.18 -3.30
C ASN A 134 26.13 26.94 -3.03
N VAL A 135 26.61 26.00 -2.20
CA VAL A 135 25.85 24.80 -1.81
C VAL A 135 24.60 25.19 -1.05
N LYS A 136 24.67 26.13 -0.11
CA LYS A 136 23.49 26.62 0.62
C LYS A 136 22.44 27.17 -0.33
N SER A 137 22.83 28.07 -1.24
CA SER A 137 21.89 28.64 -2.22
C SER A 137 21.32 27.57 -3.15
N TYR A 138 22.11 26.55 -3.52
CA TYR A 138 21.65 25.46 -4.37
C TYR A 138 20.64 24.57 -3.64
N ILE A 139 20.95 24.19 -2.41
CA ILE A 139 20.08 23.38 -1.56
C ILE A 139 18.72 24.04 -1.35
N GLU A 140 18.68 25.32 -0.97
CA GLU A 140 17.43 26.05 -0.74
C GLU A 140 16.55 26.17 -1.99
N LYS A 141 17.17 26.16 -3.17
CA LYS A 141 16.45 26.27 -4.44
C LYS A 141 15.95 24.92 -4.97
N HIS A 142 16.69 23.84 -4.72
CA HIS A 142 16.51 22.57 -5.42
C HIS A 142 16.04 21.41 -4.56
N LEU A 143 16.28 21.43 -3.24
CA LEU A 143 15.85 20.35 -2.36
C LEU A 143 14.48 20.61 -1.75
N SER A 144 13.75 19.52 -1.54
CA SER A 144 12.48 19.51 -0.82
C SER A 144 12.38 18.25 0.03
N ALA A 145 11.67 18.36 1.15
CA ALA A 145 11.35 17.18 1.95
C ALA A 145 10.37 16.26 1.18
N GLY A 146 10.48 14.96 1.45
CA GLY A 146 9.55 13.95 0.95
C GLY A 146 8.14 14.18 1.49
N ALA A 147 7.14 13.76 0.71
CA ALA A 147 5.74 13.94 1.09
C ALA A 147 5.34 13.06 2.28
N ILE A 148 4.51 13.62 3.16
CA ILE A 148 3.82 12.94 4.27
C ILE A 148 2.45 12.49 3.76
N ASP A 149 2.45 11.55 2.82
CA ASP A 149 1.20 11.02 2.26
C ASP A 149 0.46 10.19 3.31
N VAL A 150 -0.86 10.07 3.16
CA VAL A 150 -1.69 9.25 4.05
C VAL A 150 -2.52 8.25 3.26
N ASN A 151 -2.93 7.15 3.88
CA ASN A 151 -3.82 6.17 3.27
C ASN A 151 -5.08 5.95 4.11
N ILE A 152 -6.21 5.86 3.42
CA ILE A 152 -7.46 5.29 3.95
C ILE A 152 -7.94 4.15 3.06
N MET A 153 -8.48 3.11 3.70
CA MET A 153 -9.25 2.08 3.02
C MET A 153 -10.71 2.53 2.96
N THR A 154 -11.22 2.85 1.78
CA THR A 154 -12.50 3.55 1.58
C THR A 154 -13.71 2.76 2.08
N LYS A 155 -13.61 1.42 2.06
CA LYS A 155 -14.65 0.49 2.55
C LYS A 155 -14.62 0.29 4.07
N LEU A 156 -13.56 0.72 4.77
CA LEU A 156 -13.47 0.66 6.23
C LEU A 156 -14.07 1.93 6.84
N ASP A 157 -15.37 2.12 6.63
CA ASP A 157 -16.11 3.32 6.99
C ASP A 157 -17.27 3.00 7.95
N LYS A 158 -16.90 2.38 9.07
CA LYS A 158 -17.83 1.86 10.09
C LYS A 158 -18.68 2.99 10.67
N ASP A 159 -19.98 2.74 10.81
CA ASP A 159 -20.91 3.62 11.51
C ASP A 159 -20.55 3.71 13.00
N ASN A 160 -20.70 4.90 13.58
CA ASN A 160 -20.45 5.15 14.99
C ASN A 160 -21.75 5.58 15.69
N PHE A 161 -21.84 5.29 17.00
CA PHE A 161 -23.05 5.47 17.79
C PHE A 161 -22.74 6.20 19.09
N GLU A 162 -23.65 7.05 19.54
CA GLU A 162 -23.65 7.67 20.86
C GLU A 162 -24.93 7.30 21.59
N LYS A 163 -24.83 6.68 22.78
CA LYS A 163 -25.99 6.20 23.55
C LYS A 163 -26.98 5.34 22.72
N ASN A 164 -26.45 4.50 21.82
CA ASN A 164 -27.17 3.66 20.85
C ASN A 164 -27.87 4.40 19.70
N GLU A 165 -27.73 5.72 19.61
CA GLU A 165 -28.18 6.49 18.45
C GLU A 165 -27.06 6.57 17.41
N GLN A 166 -27.39 6.27 16.16
CA GLN A 166 -26.42 6.34 15.07
C GLN A 166 -26.03 7.80 14.83
N LEU A 167 -24.73 8.08 14.83
CA LEU A 167 -24.21 9.40 14.49
C LEU A 167 -24.31 9.65 12.99
N PRO A 168 -24.36 10.92 12.55
CA PRO A 168 -24.28 11.28 11.14
C PRO A 168 -23.05 10.66 10.45
N VAL A 169 -23.17 10.35 9.15
CA VAL A 169 -22.13 9.67 8.34
C VAL A 169 -20.76 10.34 8.42
N ILE A 170 -20.69 11.66 8.65
CA ILE A 170 -19.42 12.37 8.83
C ILE A 170 -18.60 11.79 10.01
N TYR A 171 -19.24 11.19 11.02
CA TYR A 171 -18.56 10.57 12.15
C TYR A 171 -18.14 9.13 11.89
N ASN A 172 -18.41 8.56 10.70
CA ASN A 172 -17.91 7.24 10.33
C ASN A 172 -16.38 7.24 10.24
N ASP A 173 -15.78 6.06 10.43
CA ASP A 173 -14.34 5.91 10.63
C ASP A 173 -13.48 6.50 9.48
N ALA A 174 -13.90 6.36 8.21
CA ALA A 174 -13.15 6.89 7.07
C ALA A 174 -13.44 8.37 6.82
N HIS A 175 -14.67 8.83 7.08
CA HIS A 175 -15.04 10.25 7.02
C HIS A 175 -14.29 11.08 8.08
N ALA A 176 -14.19 10.55 9.31
CA ALA A 176 -13.39 11.16 10.37
C ALA A 176 -11.89 11.19 10.03
N ALA A 177 -11.38 10.14 9.38
CA ALA A 177 -10.00 10.11 8.91
C ALA A 177 -9.73 11.15 7.81
N LEU A 178 -10.62 11.26 6.82
CA LEU A 178 -10.54 12.29 5.78
C LEU A 178 -10.58 13.69 6.39
N ARG A 179 -11.49 13.97 7.34
CA ARG A 179 -11.49 15.25 8.08
C ARG A 179 -10.17 15.52 8.77
N GLY A 180 -9.66 14.51 9.48
CA GLY A 180 -8.41 14.62 10.23
C GLY A 180 -7.26 15.06 9.33
N PHE A 181 -7.16 14.45 8.14
CA PHE A 181 -6.19 14.80 7.11
C PHE A 181 -6.46 16.16 6.45
N ALA A 182 -7.70 16.46 6.09
CA ALA A 182 -8.05 17.72 5.45
C ALA A 182 -7.71 18.92 6.36
N ASN A 183 -7.93 18.77 7.67
CA ASN A 183 -7.66 19.80 8.66
C ASN A 183 -6.20 19.83 9.17
N SER A 184 -5.32 18.94 8.69
CA SER A 184 -3.91 18.93 9.09
C SER A 184 -3.08 19.96 8.31
N THR A 185 -1.90 20.29 8.81
CA THR A 185 -0.94 21.22 8.19
C THR A 185 -0.17 20.62 7.01
N THR A 186 -0.28 19.31 6.77
CA THR A 186 0.45 18.62 5.70
C THR A 186 0.04 19.12 4.32
N ASN A 187 1.00 19.29 3.41
CA ASN A 187 0.75 19.51 1.99
C ASN A 187 1.10 18.21 1.23
N SER A 188 0.14 17.31 1.11
CA SER A 188 0.38 15.92 0.68
C SER A 188 -0.84 15.25 0.05
N SER A 189 -0.68 14.00 -0.39
CA SER A 189 -1.76 13.21 -0.98
C SER A 189 -2.45 12.30 0.04
N ILE A 190 -3.75 12.09 -0.17
CA ILE A 190 -4.48 10.95 0.40
C ILE A 190 -4.63 9.85 -0.65
N VAL A 191 -4.08 8.68 -0.33
CA VAL A 191 -4.17 7.46 -1.12
C VAL A 191 -5.46 6.71 -0.75
N LEU A 192 -6.37 6.59 -1.71
CA LEU A 192 -7.64 5.87 -1.57
C LEU A 192 -7.45 4.43 -2.05
N SER A 193 -7.67 3.47 -1.14
CA SER A 193 -7.52 2.04 -1.43
C SER A 193 -8.80 1.25 -1.09
N ALA A 194 -8.84 -0.02 -1.50
CA ALA A 194 -9.95 -0.95 -1.29
C ALA A 194 -11.27 -0.61 -2.04
N GLY A 195 -11.17 0.11 -3.16
CA GLY A 195 -12.29 0.39 -4.08
C GLY A 195 -12.95 1.75 -3.83
N MET A 196 -14.14 1.95 -4.40
CA MET A 196 -14.86 3.23 -4.34
C MET A 196 -15.89 3.24 -3.20
N ASN A 197 -15.97 4.36 -2.47
CA ASN A 197 -17.06 4.68 -1.55
C ASN A 197 -17.67 6.05 -1.97
N PRO A 198 -18.81 6.06 -2.69
CA PRO A 198 -19.40 7.30 -3.20
C PRO A 198 -19.75 8.35 -2.14
N ARG A 199 -20.11 7.93 -0.91
CA ARG A 199 -20.42 8.83 0.20
C ARG A 199 -19.16 9.58 0.65
N LEU A 200 -18.09 8.83 0.88
CA LEU A 200 -16.78 9.38 1.23
C LEU A 200 -16.22 10.27 0.11
N TYR A 201 -16.34 9.86 -1.16
CA TYR A 201 -15.85 10.65 -2.30
C TYR A 201 -16.62 11.97 -2.44
N SER A 202 -17.92 11.97 -2.13
CA SER A 202 -18.72 13.20 -2.07
C SER A 202 -18.31 14.09 -0.90
N TYR A 203 -17.86 13.49 0.21
CA TYR A 203 -17.46 14.25 1.38
C TYR A 203 -16.23 15.15 1.16
N PHE A 204 -15.36 14.82 0.19
CA PHE A 204 -14.23 15.67 -0.22
C PHE A 204 -14.65 17.09 -0.63
N GLU A 205 -15.87 17.26 -1.15
CA GLU A 205 -16.36 18.57 -1.61
C GLU A 205 -16.47 19.62 -0.50
N ASN A 206 -16.44 19.19 0.77
CA ASN A 206 -16.54 20.08 1.93
C ASN A 206 -15.19 20.72 2.33
N PHE A 207 -14.11 20.42 1.63
CA PHE A 207 -12.76 20.84 2.02
C PHE A 207 -12.10 21.65 0.89
N GLU A 208 -11.87 22.93 1.14
CA GLU A 208 -11.33 23.87 0.13
C GLU A 208 -9.93 23.49 -0.35
N ASP A 209 -9.11 22.88 0.50
CA ASP A 209 -7.71 22.54 0.17
C ASP A 209 -7.56 21.48 -0.96
N PHE A 210 -8.63 20.82 -1.38
CA PHE A 210 -8.65 19.89 -2.54
C PHE A 210 -9.01 20.58 -3.87
N TYR A 211 -9.33 21.87 -3.86
CA TYR A 211 -9.58 22.66 -5.05
C TYR A 211 -8.32 23.46 -5.45
N PRO A 212 -8.15 23.78 -6.75
CA PRO A 212 -7.01 24.57 -7.20
C PRO A 212 -7.04 25.99 -6.62
N ASP A 213 -5.90 26.45 -6.11
CA ASP A 213 -5.71 27.85 -5.70
C ASP A 213 -5.51 28.79 -6.90
N GLU A 214 -5.22 30.07 -6.63
CA GLU A 214 -4.97 31.09 -7.65
C GLU A 214 -3.82 30.74 -8.60
N ASN A 215 -2.87 29.91 -8.15
CA ASN A 215 -1.73 29.42 -8.92
C ASN A 215 -1.96 28.02 -9.51
N ASN A 216 -3.20 27.51 -9.46
CA ASN A 216 -3.57 26.15 -9.85
C ASN A 216 -2.85 25.05 -9.03
N HIS A 217 -2.45 25.35 -7.79
CA HIS A 217 -1.85 24.38 -6.89
C HIS A 217 -2.91 23.72 -6.01
N LEU A 218 -2.71 22.42 -5.75
CA LEU A 218 -3.51 21.63 -4.82
C LEU A 218 -2.71 21.39 -3.54
N LYS A 219 -3.21 21.90 -2.42
CA LYS A 219 -2.60 21.69 -1.10
C LYS A 219 -2.88 20.28 -0.57
N LYS A 220 -4.06 19.73 -0.85
CA LYS A 220 -4.40 18.34 -0.58
C LYS A 220 -4.70 17.66 -1.90
N LYS A 221 -4.02 16.54 -2.14
CA LYS A 221 -4.09 15.80 -3.41
C LYS A 221 -4.78 14.46 -3.21
N ILE A 222 -5.34 13.92 -4.29
CA ILE A 222 -6.00 12.61 -4.30
C ILE A 222 -5.17 11.65 -5.14
N THR A 223 -4.79 10.52 -4.53
CA THR A 223 -4.17 9.38 -5.21
C THR A 223 -5.16 8.22 -5.24
N LEU A 224 -5.49 7.70 -6.42
CA LEU A 224 -6.33 6.52 -6.56
C LEU A 224 -5.48 5.26 -6.76
N LYS A 225 -5.61 4.30 -5.84
CA LYS A 225 -5.00 2.97 -5.99
C LYS A 225 -5.89 2.10 -6.87
N VAL A 226 -5.38 1.66 -8.02
CA VAL A 226 -6.17 1.01 -9.07
C VAL A 226 -5.51 -0.26 -9.59
N SER A 227 -6.35 -1.19 -10.06
CA SER A 227 -5.94 -2.47 -10.65
C SER A 227 -6.10 -2.54 -12.16
N ASP A 228 -6.80 -1.58 -12.77
CA ASP A 228 -7.13 -1.57 -14.20
C ASP A 228 -7.57 -0.17 -14.65
N PHE A 229 -7.51 0.08 -15.96
CA PHE A 229 -7.81 1.38 -16.55
C PHE A 229 -9.29 1.78 -16.42
N ARG A 230 -10.20 0.80 -16.51
CA ARG A 230 -11.64 1.05 -16.42
C ARG A 230 -12.04 1.58 -15.04
N SER A 231 -11.54 0.95 -13.99
CA SER A 231 -11.70 1.36 -12.60
C SER A 231 -11.15 2.76 -12.36
N ALA A 232 -9.96 3.07 -12.90
CA ALA A 232 -9.37 4.40 -12.85
C ALA A 232 -10.27 5.46 -13.50
N MET A 233 -10.75 5.21 -14.72
CA MET A 233 -11.62 6.12 -15.45
C MET A 233 -12.95 6.37 -14.71
N ILE A 234 -13.59 5.32 -14.19
CA ILE A 234 -14.85 5.45 -13.45
C ILE A 234 -14.67 6.30 -12.19
N GLN A 235 -13.67 5.99 -11.38
CA GLN A 235 -13.43 6.66 -10.11
C GLN A 235 -12.93 8.11 -10.31
N GLY A 236 -12.04 8.31 -11.26
CA GLY A 236 -11.53 9.62 -11.65
C GLY A 236 -12.63 10.55 -12.13
N ASN A 237 -13.48 10.07 -13.05
CA ASN A 237 -14.60 10.85 -13.56
C ASN A 237 -15.65 11.13 -12.48
N PHE A 238 -15.83 10.24 -11.49
CA PHE A 238 -16.72 10.49 -10.36
C PHE A 238 -16.23 11.68 -9.51
N LEU A 239 -14.94 11.75 -9.20
CA LEU A 239 -14.34 12.87 -8.47
C LEU A 239 -14.30 14.15 -9.31
N ALA A 240 -14.00 14.04 -10.61
CA ALA A 240 -14.00 15.17 -11.52
C ALA A 240 -15.37 15.85 -11.61
N LYS A 241 -16.47 15.09 -11.63
CA LYS A 241 -17.84 15.64 -11.58
C LYS A 241 -18.13 16.47 -10.32
N LYS A 242 -17.26 16.38 -9.31
CA LYS A 242 -17.32 17.14 -8.06
C LYS A 242 -16.33 18.31 -8.02
N GLY A 243 -15.64 18.57 -9.13
CA GLY A 243 -14.61 19.60 -9.25
C GLY A 243 -13.28 19.20 -8.61
N LEU A 244 -13.10 17.91 -8.31
CA LEU A 244 -11.91 17.39 -7.63
C LEU A 244 -10.97 16.73 -8.64
N TRP A 245 -9.67 16.94 -8.48
CA TRP A 245 -8.65 16.37 -9.37
C TRP A 245 -7.96 15.16 -8.72
N VAL A 246 -7.90 14.05 -9.44
CA VAL A 246 -7.02 12.94 -9.09
C VAL A 246 -5.62 13.30 -9.57
N SER A 247 -4.69 13.50 -8.64
CA SER A 247 -3.31 13.89 -8.94
C SER A 247 -2.42 12.70 -9.29
N GLU A 248 -2.82 11.50 -8.90
CA GLU A 248 -2.04 10.28 -9.13
C GLU A 248 -2.95 9.05 -9.29
N TYR A 249 -2.71 8.25 -10.33
CA TYR A 249 -3.19 6.87 -10.40
C TYR A 249 -2.03 5.93 -10.05
N ARG A 250 -2.17 5.23 -8.91
CA ARG A 250 -1.19 4.28 -8.40
C ARG A 250 -1.62 2.87 -8.75
N ILE A 251 -1.02 2.34 -9.81
CA ILE A 251 -1.30 1.00 -10.34
C ILE A 251 -0.62 -0.02 -9.43
N GLU A 252 -1.34 -1.06 -9.04
CA GLU A 252 -0.79 -2.15 -8.21
C GLU A 252 -0.99 -3.51 -8.86
N SER A 253 0.04 -4.36 -8.79
CA SER A 253 -0.08 -5.78 -9.12
C SER A 253 -1.16 -6.45 -8.25
N GLY A 254 -2.10 -7.15 -8.89
CA GLY A 254 -3.21 -7.80 -8.18
C GLY A 254 -2.78 -8.86 -7.17
N LEU A 255 -1.69 -9.59 -7.44
CA LEU A 255 -1.22 -10.69 -6.58
C LEU A 255 0.21 -10.50 -6.05
N ASN A 256 1.10 -9.87 -6.82
CA ASN A 256 2.52 -9.74 -6.48
C ASN A 256 2.82 -8.50 -5.62
N CYS A 257 1.97 -8.21 -4.63
CA CYS A 257 2.10 -7.09 -3.70
C CYS A 257 1.97 -7.57 -2.24
N GLY A 258 2.32 -6.72 -1.27
CA GLY A 258 2.06 -7.02 0.15
C GLY A 258 0.63 -6.68 0.57
N GLY A 259 0.13 -7.30 1.64
CA GLY A 259 -1.21 -7.01 2.17
C GLY A 259 -2.33 -7.77 1.46
N HIS A 260 -3.49 -7.11 1.30
CA HIS A 260 -4.63 -7.69 0.59
C HIS A 260 -4.32 -7.87 -0.89
N ALA A 261 -4.60 -9.06 -1.40
CA ALA A 261 -4.42 -9.39 -2.81
C ALA A 261 -5.77 -9.44 -3.52
N PHE A 262 -5.81 -8.89 -4.73
CA PHE A 262 -6.99 -8.81 -5.58
C PHE A 262 -6.61 -9.38 -6.94
N ALA A 263 -6.81 -10.69 -7.13
CA ALA A 263 -6.71 -11.28 -8.46
C ALA A 263 -7.72 -10.56 -9.37
N THR A 264 -7.21 -9.92 -10.41
CA THR A 264 -8.05 -9.42 -11.51
C THR A 264 -8.68 -10.62 -12.23
N GLU A 265 -9.49 -10.38 -13.26
CA GLU A 265 -10.03 -11.47 -14.10
C GLU A 265 -8.96 -12.08 -15.03
N GLY A 266 -7.74 -12.29 -14.56
CA GLY A 266 -6.60 -12.80 -15.33
C GLY A 266 -5.80 -11.73 -16.08
N PHE A 267 -6.07 -10.44 -15.85
CA PHE A 267 -5.31 -9.33 -16.42
C PHE A 267 -3.98 -9.15 -15.68
N LEU A 268 -2.88 -9.38 -16.39
CA LEU A 268 -1.52 -9.20 -15.88
C LEU A 268 -1.10 -7.72 -15.87
N LEU A 269 -0.12 -7.38 -15.03
CA LEU A 269 0.29 -5.99 -14.80
C LEU A 269 0.84 -5.31 -16.07
N GLY A 270 1.64 -5.98 -16.90
CA GLY A 270 2.21 -5.34 -18.09
C GLY A 270 1.17 -4.85 -19.10
N PRO A 271 0.19 -5.67 -19.53
CA PRO A 271 -0.93 -5.20 -20.35
C PRO A 271 -1.69 -4.01 -19.74
N ILE A 272 -1.91 -4.02 -18.42
CA ILE A 272 -2.55 -2.90 -17.71
C ILE A 272 -1.68 -1.63 -17.85
N LEU A 273 -0.37 -1.72 -17.59
CA LEU A 273 0.54 -0.58 -17.72
C LEU A 273 0.61 -0.05 -19.15
N GLU A 274 0.58 -0.93 -20.14
CA GLU A 274 0.54 -0.55 -21.56
C GLU A 274 -0.72 0.25 -21.87
N GLU A 275 -1.89 -0.19 -21.37
CA GLU A 275 -3.15 0.54 -21.56
C GLU A 275 -3.09 1.94 -20.94
N PHE A 276 -2.58 2.06 -19.71
CA PHE A 276 -2.40 3.37 -19.06
C PHE A 276 -1.43 4.28 -19.82
N LYS A 277 -0.32 3.73 -20.33
CA LYS A 277 0.64 4.46 -21.16
C LYS A 277 -0.01 4.99 -22.43
N GLN A 278 -0.75 4.16 -23.14
CA GLN A 278 -1.40 4.53 -24.41
C GLN A 278 -2.57 5.52 -24.21
N LYS A 279 -3.32 5.39 -23.11
CA LYS A 279 -4.56 6.14 -22.86
C LYS A 279 -4.41 7.23 -21.79
N LYS A 280 -3.18 7.63 -21.42
CA LYS A 280 -2.93 8.69 -20.42
C LYS A 280 -3.66 9.99 -20.76
N GLU A 281 -3.56 10.46 -22.00
CA GLU A 281 -4.23 11.70 -22.43
C GLU A 281 -5.76 11.59 -22.39
N GLN A 282 -6.32 10.43 -22.71
CA GLN A 282 -7.76 10.19 -22.59
C GLN A 282 -8.21 10.33 -21.13
N LEU A 283 -7.44 9.80 -20.19
CA LEU A 283 -7.72 9.89 -18.76
C LEU A 283 -7.66 11.34 -18.25
N ILE A 284 -6.66 12.11 -18.68
CA ILE A 284 -6.50 13.53 -18.35
C ILE A 284 -7.66 14.36 -18.89
N GLN A 285 -7.93 14.24 -20.20
CA GLN A 285 -8.94 15.07 -20.87
C GLN A 285 -10.34 14.79 -20.33
N SER A 286 -10.69 13.51 -20.16
CA SER A 286 -11.98 13.11 -19.58
C SER A 286 -12.22 13.71 -18.20
N ALA A 287 -11.20 13.66 -17.32
CA ALA A 287 -11.31 14.23 -15.98
C ALA A 287 -11.37 15.77 -16.03
N HIS A 288 -10.53 16.40 -16.86
CA HIS A 288 -10.45 17.86 -16.94
C HIS A 288 -11.77 18.49 -17.39
N GLU A 289 -12.37 17.99 -18.47
CA GLU A 289 -13.64 18.50 -19.00
C GLU A 289 -14.80 18.40 -18.00
N LEU A 290 -14.84 17.33 -17.21
CA LEU A 290 -15.84 17.15 -16.16
C LEU A 290 -15.58 18.08 -14.97
N MET A 291 -14.30 18.24 -14.60
CA MET A 291 -13.87 19.09 -13.49
C MET A 291 -14.20 20.56 -13.73
N ILE A 292 -13.82 21.13 -14.88
CA ILE A 292 -14.04 22.55 -15.16
C ILE A 292 -15.53 22.93 -15.13
N LYS A 293 -16.42 22.06 -15.65
CA LYS A 293 -17.87 22.26 -15.60
C LYS A 293 -18.39 22.30 -14.17
N SER A 294 -17.86 21.43 -13.30
CA SER A 294 -18.23 21.40 -11.89
C SER A 294 -17.70 22.62 -11.13
N LEU A 295 -16.46 23.06 -11.43
CA LEU A 295 -15.86 24.24 -10.83
C LEU A 295 -16.62 25.52 -11.21
N GLU A 296 -17.02 25.66 -12.47
CA GLU A 296 -17.83 26.78 -12.97
C GLU A 296 -19.17 26.89 -12.23
N GLN A 297 -19.90 25.76 -12.11
CA GLN A 297 -21.18 25.71 -11.38
C GLN A 297 -21.04 26.08 -9.90
N LYS A 298 -19.87 25.83 -9.32
CA LYS A 298 -19.57 26.13 -7.91
C LYS A 298 -18.95 27.52 -7.70
N GLY A 299 -18.73 28.30 -8.76
CA GLY A 299 -18.05 29.58 -8.68
C GLY A 299 -16.60 29.47 -8.17
N LYS A 300 -15.93 28.35 -8.43
CA LYS A 300 -14.53 28.11 -8.03
C LYS A 300 -13.55 28.47 -9.15
N ARG A 301 -12.27 28.60 -8.82
CA ARG A 301 -11.19 28.80 -9.80
C ARG A 301 -11.20 27.69 -10.83
N ILE A 302 -11.16 28.07 -12.10
CA ILE A 302 -11.07 27.14 -13.23
C ILE A 302 -9.65 27.21 -13.77
N PRO A 303 -8.91 26.09 -13.82
CA PRO A 303 -7.59 26.07 -14.44
C PRO A 303 -7.71 26.09 -15.97
N ASP A 304 -6.85 26.87 -16.65
CA ASP A 304 -6.85 26.98 -18.12
C ASP A 304 -6.33 25.72 -18.82
N LYS A 305 -5.57 24.90 -18.10
CA LYS A 305 -4.97 23.64 -18.57
C LYS A 305 -5.21 22.54 -17.53
N PRO A 306 -5.23 21.26 -17.96
CA PRO A 306 -5.25 20.15 -17.01
C PRO A 306 -4.15 20.27 -15.97
N LEU A 307 -4.50 19.97 -14.72
CA LEU A 307 -3.53 19.90 -13.63
C LEU A 307 -2.60 18.69 -13.85
N GLU A 308 -1.45 18.68 -13.18
CA GLU A 308 -0.49 17.59 -13.32
C GLU A 308 -1.11 16.24 -12.91
N LEU A 309 -0.91 15.21 -13.75
CA LEU A 309 -1.32 13.84 -13.46
C LEU A 309 -0.13 12.89 -13.48
N LYS A 310 0.04 12.17 -12.37
CA LYS A 310 1.05 11.11 -12.24
C LYS A 310 0.43 9.72 -12.43
N ILE A 311 1.18 8.84 -13.06
CA ILE A 311 0.93 7.40 -13.11
C ILE A 311 2.11 6.73 -12.44
N THR A 312 1.86 6.04 -11.34
CA THR A 312 2.89 5.32 -10.59
C THR A 312 2.53 3.84 -10.52
N VAL A 313 3.52 2.99 -10.24
CA VAL A 313 3.32 1.54 -10.20
C VAL A 313 3.98 0.94 -8.99
N GLN A 314 3.37 -0.09 -8.42
CA GLN A 314 3.96 -0.89 -7.35
C GLN A 314 3.57 -2.36 -7.44
N GLY A 315 4.39 -3.23 -6.86
CA GLY A 315 4.15 -4.67 -6.81
C GLY A 315 5.32 -5.46 -7.38
N GLY A 316 5.99 -6.21 -6.51
CA GLY A 316 6.95 -7.24 -6.92
C GLY A 316 8.33 -6.75 -7.35
N VAL A 317 8.51 -5.45 -7.61
CA VAL A 317 9.79 -4.85 -8.02
C VAL A 317 10.86 -5.13 -6.97
N GLY A 318 12.02 -5.58 -7.43
CA GLY A 318 13.12 -6.00 -6.57
C GLY A 318 14.52 -5.68 -7.09
N THR A 319 14.70 -5.20 -8.33
CA THR A 319 16.03 -4.81 -8.86
C THR A 319 16.02 -3.43 -9.52
N SER A 320 17.20 -2.85 -9.72
CA SER A 320 17.40 -1.60 -10.46
C SER A 320 16.94 -1.69 -11.91
N GLU A 321 17.17 -2.83 -12.56
CA GLU A 321 16.78 -3.06 -13.96
C GLU A 321 15.27 -3.06 -14.11
N GLU A 322 14.54 -3.70 -13.18
CA GLU A 322 13.08 -3.67 -13.16
C GLU A 322 12.52 -2.27 -12.89
N HIS A 323 13.15 -1.53 -11.97
CA HIS A 323 12.79 -0.14 -11.67
C HIS A 323 12.96 0.76 -12.89
N ASP A 324 14.14 0.73 -13.51
CA ASP A 324 14.44 1.51 -14.72
C ASP A 324 13.59 1.07 -15.90
N PHE A 325 13.28 -0.22 -16.03
CA PHE A 325 12.38 -0.71 -17.05
C PHE A 325 10.99 -0.08 -16.94
N LEU A 326 10.42 -0.01 -15.74
CA LEU A 326 9.12 0.62 -15.51
C LEU A 326 9.14 2.11 -15.87
N LEU A 327 10.18 2.84 -15.46
CA LEU A 327 10.34 4.26 -15.78
C LEU A 327 10.51 4.51 -17.28
N ASN A 328 11.41 3.77 -17.94
CA ASN A 328 11.81 4.08 -19.31
C ASN A 328 10.87 3.48 -20.37
N TYR A 329 10.29 2.30 -20.12
CA TYR A 329 9.40 1.65 -21.09
C TYR A 329 7.95 2.06 -20.90
N TYR A 330 7.45 2.04 -19.66
CA TYR A 330 6.06 2.38 -19.36
C TYR A 330 5.83 3.87 -19.09
N ASN A 331 6.90 4.67 -18.99
CA ASN A 331 6.83 6.11 -18.70
C ASN A 331 6.05 6.40 -17.40
N VAL A 332 6.21 5.54 -16.40
CA VAL A 332 5.64 5.80 -15.07
C VAL A 332 6.46 6.89 -14.36
N ASP A 333 5.79 7.70 -13.56
CA ASP A 333 6.40 8.85 -12.87
C ASP A 333 7.17 8.43 -11.60
N SER A 334 6.81 7.29 -11.00
CA SER A 334 7.48 6.73 -9.83
C SER A 334 7.16 5.25 -9.62
N VAL A 335 8.07 4.54 -8.94
CA VAL A 335 7.89 3.12 -8.56
C VAL A 335 7.83 2.96 -7.03
N GLY A 336 6.81 2.27 -6.54
CA GLY A 336 6.63 1.99 -5.11
C GLY A 336 7.43 0.76 -4.67
N TRP A 337 8.31 0.95 -3.68
CA TRP A 337 9.10 -0.12 -3.06
C TRP A 337 8.57 -0.37 -1.64
N GLY A 338 7.77 -1.43 -1.49
CA GLY A 338 7.14 -1.80 -0.20
C GLY A 338 7.99 -2.78 0.59
N SER A 339 7.71 -4.07 0.44
CA SER A 339 8.25 -5.15 1.27
C SER A 339 9.76 -5.06 1.57
N PRO A 340 10.66 -4.74 0.61
CA PRO A 340 12.10 -4.62 0.91
C PRO A 340 12.41 -3.63 2.04
N PHE A 341 11.64 -2.54 2.18
CA PHE A 341 11.81 -1.56 3.25
C PHE A 341 11.41 -2.07 4.64
N LEU A 342 10.69 -3.21 4.75
CA LEU A 342 10.48 -3.88 6.03
C LEU A 342 11.78 -4.41 6.65
N LEU A 343 12.87 -4.47 5.87
CA LEU A 343 14.21 -4.84 6.33
C LEU A 343 15.15 -3.64 6.52
N VAL A 344 14.61 -2.41 6.45
CA VAL A 344 15.34 -1.15 6.65
C VAL A 344 14.89 -0.47 7.96
N PRO A 345 15.61 -0.65 9.09
CA PRO A 345 15.25 -0.06 10.39
C PRO A 345 15.15 1.47 10.38
N GLU A 346 15.97 2.13 9.55
CA GLU A 346 15.98 3.58 9.43
C GLU A 346 14.79 4.13 8.64
N ALA A 347 13.91 3.27 8.09
CA ALA A 347 12.75 3.69 7.30
C ALA A 347 11.42 3.17 7.82
N THR A 348 11.39 2.08 8.60
CA THR A 348 10.16 1.41 9.02
C THR A 348 10.15 1.03 10.50
N SER A 349 8.95 1.01 11.09
CA SER A 349 8.73 0.60 12.47
C SER A 349 8.30 -0.86 12.53
N VAL A 350 9.29 -1.76 12.60
CA VAL A 350 9.12 -3.23 12.65
C VAL A 350 9.98 -3.78 13.78
N ASP A 351 9.39 -4.59 14.65
CA ASP A 351 10.11 -5.23 15.76
C ASP A 351 11.14 -6.27 15.28
N GLN A 352 12.16 -6.52 16.11
CA GLN A 352 13.27 -7.39 15.74
C GLN A 352 12.84 -8.84 15.47
N ALA A 353 11.86 -9.38 16.21
CA ALA A 353 11.43 -10.75 16.00
C ALA A 353 10.75 -10.92 14.64
N THR A 354 9.96 -9.92 14.23
CA THR A 354 9.35 -9.88 12.89
C THR A 354 10.40 -9.67 11.79
N ARG A 355 11.39 -8.79 11.96
CA ARG A 355 12.51 -8.62 11.00
C ARG A 355 13.29 -9.93 10.80
N ASN A 356 13.63 -10.61 11.90
CA ASN A 356 14.32 -11.89 11.85
C ASN A 356 13.48 -12.96 11.12
N LEU A 357 12.15 -12.96 11.30
CA LEU A 357 11.27 -13.88 10.57
C LEU A 357 11.27 -13.58 9.07
N LEU A 358 11.21 -12.30 8.67
CA LEU A 358 11.25 -11.87 7.27
C LEU A 358 12.57 -12.26 6.58
N ILE A 359 13.70 -12.03 7.24
CA ILE A 359 15.05 -12.38 6.75
C ILE A 359 15.18 -13.87 6.43
N ASN A 360 14.54 -14.73 7.23
CA ASN A 360 14.63 -16.17 7.08
C ASN A 360 13.59 -16.76 6.10
N ALA A 361 12.64 -15.95 5.63
CA ALA A 361 11.53 -16.42 4.80
C ALA A 361 12.00 -17.01 3.46
N LYS A 362 11.41 -18.14 3.07
CA LYS A 362 11.57 -18.77 1.75
C LYS A 362 10.27 -18.68 0.95
N GLU A 363 10.28 -19.17 -0.29
CA GLU A 363 9.08 -19.11 -1.15
C GLU A 363 7.89 -19.84 -0.54
N GLU A 364 8.13 -20.98 0.11
CA GLU A 364 7.12 -21.83 0.74
C GLU A 364 6.50 -21.22 2.02
N ASP A 365 7.19 -20.27 2.65
CA ASP A 365 6.73 -19.56 3.84
C ASP A 365 5.77 -18.41 3.50
N LEU A 366 5.84 -17.92 2.25
CA LEU A 366 5.03 -16.81 1.75
C LEU A 366 3.86 -17.36 0.95
N TYR A 367 2.65 -17.13 1.43
CA TYR A 367 1.46 -17.70 0.83
C TYR A 367 0.27 -16.74 0.86
N LEU A 368 -0.64 -16.98 -0.07
CA LEU A 368 -1.90 -16.27 -0.12
C LEU A 368 -2.88 -16.94 0.83
N SER A 369 -3.23 -16.26 1.92
CA SER A 369 -4.06 -16.80 3.00
C SER A 369 -5.47 -16.21 3.00
N GLN A 370 -6.38 -16.88 3.72
CA GLN A 370 -7.74 -16.42 3.95
C GLN A 370 -7.93 -15.80 5.35
N ILE A 371 -6.85 -15.41 6.04
CA ILE A 371 -6.91 -14.94 7.44
C ILE A 371 -7.64 -13.60 7.62
N SER A 372 -7.83 -12.84 6.53
CA SER A 372 -8.42 -11.51 6.58
C SER A 372 -9.90 -11.57 6.95
N PRO A 373 -10.35 -10.80 7.97
CA PRO A 373 -11.77 -10.68 8.29
C PRO A 373 -12.63 -10.07 7.17
N LEU A 374 -12.01 -9.46 6.16
CA LEU A 374 -12.69 -8.87 4.99
C LEU A 374 -13.13 -9.89 3.94
N GLY A 375 -12.77 -11.17 4.10
CA GLY A 375 -13.08 -12.21 3.11
C GLY A 375 -12.28 -12.08 1.81
N VAL A 376 -11.26 -11.22 1.79
CA VAL A 376 -10.35 -11.03 0.65
C VAL A 376 -9.03 -11.75 0.96
N PRO A 377 -8.42 -12.43 -0.03
CA PRO A 377 -7.10 -13.03 0.14
C PRO A 377 -6.04 -12.06 0.66
N PHE A 378 -5.08 -12.58 1.42
CA PHE A 378 -4.10 -11.77 2.15
C PHE A 378 -2.70 -12.42 2.10
N ASN A 379 -1.73 -11.74 1.51
CA ASN A 379 -0.34 -12.21 1.50
C ASN A 379 0.19 -12.27 2.93
N THR A 380 0.67 -13.45 3.32
CA THR A 380 0.99 -13.79 4.71
C THR A 380 2.31 -14.54 4.77
N LEU A 381 3.01 -14.37 5.89
CA LEU A 381 4.21 -15.14 6.24
C LEU A 381 3.88 -16.18 7.32
N ARG A 382 4.35 -17.41 7.15
CA ARG A 382 4.25 -18.47 8.17
C ARG A 382 5.15 -18.16 9.37
N GLY A 383 4.76 -18.68 10.54
CA GLY A 383 5.57 -18.62 11.76
C GLY A 383 5.46 -17.31 12.54
N THR A 384 4.51 -16.43 12.17
CA THR A 384 4.29 -15.17 12.91
C THR A 384 3.92 -15.42 14.36
N THR A 385 4.23 -14.47 15.24
CA THR A 385 3.85 -14.57 16.65
C THR A 385 2.34 -14.60 16.82
N ASN A 386 1.57 -13.89 15.98
CA ASN A 386 0.11 -14.00 15.94
C ASN A 386 -0.36 -15.41 15.61
N GLU A 387 0.23 -16.04 14.59
CA GLU A 387 -0.14 -17.40 14.19
C GLU A 387 0.06 -18.38 15.36
N LYS A 388 1.21 -18.34 16.03
CA LYS A 388 1.50 -19.20 17.20
C LYS A 388 0.48 -19.01 18.32
N ILE A 389 0.15 -17.76 18.66
CA ILE A 389 -0.84 -17.45 19.70
C ILE A 389 -2.25 -17.91 19.27
N LYS A 390 -2.63 -17.68 18.02
CA LYS A 390 -3.90 -18.11 17.44
C LYS A 390 -4.04 -19.63 17.50
N GLN A 391 -3.03 -20.38 17.06
CA GLN A 391 -3.06 -21.84 17.07
C GLN A 391 -3.18 -22.41 18.48
N ARG A 392 -2.42 -21.86 19.45
CA ARG A 392 -2.56 -22.23 20.86
C ARG A 392 -3.99 -22.03 21.37
N ARG A 393 -4.62 -20.91 21.02
CA ARG A 393 -6.02 -20.65 21.39
C ARG A 393 -7.00 -21.63 20.79
N ILE A 394 -6.81 -22.01 19.53
CA ILE A 394 -7.65 -23.00 18.86
C ILE A 394 -7.54 -24.34 19.60
N GLN A 395 -6.32 -24.76 19.97
CA GLN A 395 -6.09 -25.99 20.75
C GLN A 395 -6.70 -25.93 22.16
N GLU A 396 -6.75 -24.76 22.78
CA GLU A 396 -7.40 -24.54 24.08
C GLU A 396 -8.92 -24.33 23.98
N SER A 397 -9.56 -24.55 22.82
CA SER A 397 -10.98 -24.26 22.57
C SER A 397 -11.40 -22.81 22.87
N LYS A 398 -10.47 -21.87 22.64
CA LYS A 398 -10.62 -20.42 22.87
C LYS A 398 -10.34 -19.62 21.59
N ALA A 399 -10.79 -20.13 20.45
CA ALA A 399 -10.55 -19.51 19.14
C ALA A 399 -11.06 -18.06 19.08
N GLY A 400 -10.44 -17.26 18.21
CA GLY A 400 -10.78 -15.86 17.99
C GLY A 400 -10.19 -14.88 19.01
N SER A 401 -10.39 -13.60 18.72
CA SER A 401 -9.93 -12.47 19.54
C SER A 401 -11.06 -11.81 20.31
N SER A 402 -10.74 -11.15 21.42
CA SER A 402 -11.67 -10.28 22.16
C SER A 402 -12.18 -9.07 21.35
N CYS A 403 -11.53 -8.76 20.22
CA CYS A 403 -11.90 -7.72 19.26
C CYS A 403 -12.22 -6.34 19.89
N PRO A 404 -11.31 -5.73 20.67
CA PRO A 404 -11.60 -4.47 21.37
C PRO A 404 -11.81 -3.27 20.43
N LYS A 405 -11.11 -3.25 19.28
CA LYS A 405 -11.12 -2.11 18.34
C LYS A 405 -12.32 -2.10 17.39
N LYS A 406 -12.85 -3.27 17.04
CA LYS A 406 -14.01 -3.47 16.15
C LYS A 406 -13.94 -2.77 14.76
N PHE A 407 -12.77 -2.33 14.27
CA PHE A 407 -12.67 -1.67 12.96
C PHE A 407 -13.08 -2.55 11.77
N LEU A 408 -12.95 -3.88 11.91
CA LEU A 408 -13.35 -4.87 10.89
C LEU A 408 -14.65 -5.60 11.26
N ALA A 409 -15.45 -5.04 12.17
CA ALA A 409 -16.73 -5.61 12.59
C ALA A 409 -17.85 -5.26 11.58
N LEU A 410 -17.68 -5.72 10.34
CA LEU A 410 -18.54 -5.37 9.21
C LEU A 410 -19.75 -6.29 9.04
N ASN A 411 -19.77 -7.44 9.73
CA ASN A 411 -20.94 -8.32 9.76
C ASN A 411 -21.87 -7.90 10.89
N LYS A 412 -23.11 -8.41 10.88
CA LYS A 412 -24.06 -8.21 11.97
C LYS A 412 -24.31 -9.51 12.72
N ASP A 413 -24.40 -9.44 14.05
CA ASP A 413 -24.92 -10.54 14.85
C ASP A 413 -26.46 -10.57 14.82
N ALA A 414 -27.07 -11.53 15.52
CA ALA A 414 -28.52 -11.72 15.58
C ALA A 414 -29.25 -10.48 16.14
N GLU A 415 -28.57 -9.70 16.97
CA GLU A 415 -29.08 -8.44 17.53
C GLU A 415 -28.83 -7.23 16.62
N GLY A 416 -28.19 -7.43 15.45
CA GLY A 416 -27.88 -6.38 14.49
C GLY A 416 -26.61 -5.59 14.79
N ASN A 417 -25.84 -5.95 15.82
CA ASN A 417 -24.59 -5.28 16.19
C ASN A 417 -23.43 -5.72 15.31
N GLY A 418 -22.49 -4.79 15.07
CA GLY A 418 -21.26 -5.07 14.32
C GLY A 418 -20.42 -6.18 14.97
N ILE A 419 -20.15 -7.25 14.22
CA ILE A 419 -19.32 -8.39 14.64
C ILE A 419 -18.23 -8.70 13.60
N CYS A 420 -17.04 -9.06 14.09
CA CYS A 420 -15.88 -9.40 13.26
C CYS A 420 -15.72 -10.93 13.18
N THR A 421 -15.39 -11.45 12.00
CA THR A 421 -15.20 -12.91 11.80
C THR A 421 -13.97 -13.48 12.52
N ALA A 422 -13.01 -12.62 12.89
CA ALA A 422 -11.89 -12.98 13.77
C ALA A 422 -12.19 -12.77 15.27
N SER A 423 -13.43 -12.41 15.63
CA SER A 423 -13.81 -12.29 17.04
C SER A 423 -14.17 -13.65 17.63
N LYS A 424 -13.89 -13.82 18.91
CA LYS A 424 -14.27 -15.01 19.68
C LYS A 424 -15.78 -15.23 19.63
N LYS A 425 -16.59 -14.18 19.84
CA LYS A 425 -18.06 -14.23 19.75
C LYS A 425 -18.52 -14.86 18.42
N TYR A 426 -17.93 -14.44 17.30
CA TYR A 426 -18.33 -14.97 15.98
C TYR A 426 -17.88 -16.42 15.80
N GLN A 427 -16.63 -16.73 16.15
CA GLN A 427 -16.08 -18.06 15.94
C GLN A 427 -16.76 -19.10 16.83
N ASP A 428 -17.03 -18.78 18.10
CA ASP A 428 -17.76 -19.67 19.02
C ASP A 428 -19.14 -20.00 18.44
N TYR A 429 -19.91 -18.99 18.03
CA TYR A 429 -21.22 -19.17 17.42
C TYR A 429 -21.17 -20.07 16.16
N LYS A 430 -20.20 -19.86 15.27
CA LYS A 430 -20.03 -20.67 14.06
C LYS A 430 -19.56 -22.09 14.35
N LEU A 431 -18.77 -22.29 15.39
CA LEU A 431 -18.34 -23.62 15.82
C LEU A 431 -19.50 -24.39 16.47
N GLU A 432 -20.38 -23.72 17.22
CA GLU A 432 -21.62 -24.31 17.76
C GLU A 432 -22.58 -24.72 16.65
N GLU A 433 -22.80 -23.88 15.64
CA GLU A 433 -23.58 -24.22 14.44
C GLU A 433 -22.98 -25.43 13.70
N LEU A 434 -21.65 -25.51 13.61
CA LEU A 434 -20.96 -26.62 12.97
C LEU A 434 -21.10 -27.92 13.76
N GLU A 435 -20.97 -27.87 15.10
CA GLU A 435 -21.10 -29.06 15.95
C GLU A 435 -22.54 -29.59 15.93
N ALA A 436 -23.55 -28.71 15.93
CA ALA A 436 -24.94 -29.12 15.79
C ALA A 436 -25.24 -29.86 14.47
N ASN A 437 -24.47 -29.57 13.41
CA ASN A 437 -24.62 -30.17 12.08
C ASN A 437 -23.67 -31.33 11.81
N LYS A 438 -22.85 -31.74 12.78
CA LYS A 438 -21.78 -32.74 12.61
C LYS A 438 -22.25 -34.08 12.05
N ASN A 439 -23.46 -34.52 12.41
CA ASN A 439 -24.02 -35.80 11.95
C ASN A 439 -24.52 -35.74 10.49
N ASN A 440 -24.61 -34.55 9.89
CA ASN A 440 -25.14 -34.33 8.54
C ASN A 440 -24.05 -33.98 7.52
N ILE A 441 -22.79 -33.93 7.92
CA ILE A 441 -21.65 -33.58 7.05
C ILE A 441 -20.53 -34.62 7.19
N SER A 442 -19.73 -34.78 6.14
CA SER A 442 -18.55 -35.65 6.18
C SER A 442 -17.50 -35.10 7.15
N LEU A 443 -16.66 -35.99 7.70
CA LEU A 443 -15.54 -35.59 8.57
C LEU A 443 -14.60 -34.58 7.88
N GLU A 444 -14.35 -34.79 6.58
CA GLU A 444 -13.53 -33.89 5.77
C GLU A 444 -14.13 -32.48 5.69
N ASN A 445 -15.43 -32.38 5.38
CA ASN A 445 -16.11 -31.08 5.32
C ASN A 445 -16.19 -30.42 6.70
N TYR A 446 -16.41 -31.19 7.77
CA TYR A 446 -16.37 -30.69 9.14
C TYR A 446 -15.03 -30.02 9.46
N GLU A 447 -13.90 -30.70 9.22
CA GLU A 447 -12.57 -30.13 9.50
C GLU A 447 -12.24 -28.92 8.61
N LYS A 448 -12.61 -28.96 7.32
CA LYS A 448 -12.44 -27.82 6.40
C LYS A 448 -13.24 -26.60 6.83
N THR A 449 -14.50 -26.78 7.24
CA THR A 449 -15.34 -25.68 7.74
C THR A 449 -14.80 -25.14 9.07
N LYS A 450 -14.39 -26.01 9.99
CA LYS A 450 -13.76 -25.64 11.26
C LYS A 450 -12.48 -24.81 11.05
N GLN A 451 -11.63 -25.21 10.11
CA GLN A 451 -10.44 -24.45 9.74
C GLN A 451 -10.81 -23.07 9.17
N THR A 452 -11.79 -23.01 8.26
CA THR A 452 -12.26 -21.76 7.64
C THR A 452 -12.80 -20.76 8.68
N ILE A 453 -13.46 -21.26 9.73
CA ILE A 453 -13.94 -20.42 10.85
C ILE A 453 -12.76 -19.90 11.68
N THR A 454 -11.82 -20.78 12.03
CA THR A 454 -10.78 -20.49 13.04
C THR A 454 -9.51 -19.85 12.47
N GLU A 455 -9.28 -19.92 11.16
CA GLU A 455 -8.08 -19.34 10.52
C GLU A 455 -8.03 -17.81 10.59
N LYS A 456 -9.17 -17.13 10.82
CA LYS A 456 -9.25 -15.67 10.80
C LYS A 456 -8.42 -15.03 11.91
N SER A 457 -7.59 -14.03 11.55
CA SER A 457 -6.69 -13.34 12.47
C SER A 457 -7.15 -11.91 12.77
N CYS A 458 -6.86 -11.42 13.98
CA CYS A 458 -7.17 -10.05 14.38
C CYS A 458 -6.19 -9.04 13.76
N LEU A 459 -6.50 -8.56 12.55
CA LEU A 459 -5.64 -7.62 11.83
C LEU A 459 -5.52 -6.24 12.51
N CYS A 460 -6.57 -5.76 13.19
CA CYS A 460 -6.58 -4.44 13.85
C CYS A 460 -5.55 -4.29 14.97
N VAL A 461 -5.14 -5.40 15.59
CA VAL A 461 -4.15 -5.41 16.66
C VAL A 461 -2.84 -5.99 16.14
N GLY A 462 -2.90 -7.10 15.39
CA GLY A 462 -1.71 -7.77 14.86
C GLY A 462 -0.86 -6.89 13.95
N LEU A 463 -1.47 -6.05 13.09
CA LEU A 463 -0.75 -5.12 12.20
C LEU A 463 -0.29 -3.83 12.90
N ALA A 464 -0.75 -3.58 14.13
CA ALA A 464 -0.38 -2.41 14.92
C ALA A 464 0.76 -2.69 15.91
N ASN A 465 0.84 -3.93 16.40
CA ASN A 465 1.73 -4.29 17.50
C ASN A 465 3.23 -4.15 17.20
N ALA A 466 3.66 -4.27 15.94
CA ALA A 466 5.08 -4.19 15.60
C ALA A 466 5.71 -2.86 16.02
N SER A 467 5.02 -1.74 15.79
CA SER A 467 5.53 -0.42 16.18
C SER A 467 5.50 -0.20 17.69
N TYR A 468 4.51 -0.77 18.39
CA TYR A 468 4.50 -0.74 19.85
C TYR A 468 5.69 -1.50 20.44
N LEU A 469 5.99 -2.69 19.90
CA LEU A 469 7.10 -3.51 20.37
C LEU A 469 8.45 -2.87 20.06
N GLU A 470 8.66 -2.29 18.88
CA GLU A 470 9.88 -1.57 18.52
C GLU A 470 10.14 -0.39 19.47
N ASN A 471 9.09 0.37 19.82
CA ASN A 471 9.20 1.57 20.65
C ASN A 471 8.96 1.34 22.15
N ASN A 472 8.92 0.07 22.60
CA ASN A 472 8.65 -0.31 24.00
C ASN A 472 7.33 0.28 24.57
N ILE A 473 6.34 0.53 23.70
CA ILE A 473 5.03 1.04 24.09
C ILE A 473 4.20 -0.12 24.64
N LYS A 474 3.68 0.05 25.86
CA LYS A 474 2.86 -0.98 26.53
C LYS A 474 1.62 -1.35 25.71
N ILE A 475 1.51 -2.64 25.38
CA ILE A 475 0.31 -3.24 24.78
C ILE A 475 -0.65 -3.63 25.91
N LYS A 476 -1.92 -3.21 25.79
CA LYS A 476 -2.97 -3.54 26.75
C LYS A 476 -3.93 -4.56 26.13
N GLY A 477 -4.54 -5.39 26.98
CA GLY A 477 -5.56 -6.36 26.57
C GLY A 477 -5.00 -7.73 26.24
N GLN A 478 -5.81 -8.52 25.53
CA GLN A 478 -5.48 -9.89 25.17
C GLN A 478 -4.31 -9.92 24.16
N ASP A 479 -3.26 -10.67 24.46
CA ASP A 479 -2.10 -10.83 23.57
C ASP A 479 -2.53 -11.27 22.15
N GLN A 480 -2.02 -10.63 21.11
CA GLN A 480 -2.30 -11.02 19.72
C GLN A 480 -1.04 -11.27 18.92
N GLY A 481 0.17 -11.04 19.46
CA GLY A 481 1.38 -11.03 18.65
C GLY A 481 1.32 -10.07 17.46
N VAL A 482 2.17 -10.30 16.47
CA VAL A 482 2.31 -9.49 15.25
C VAL A 482 1.84 -10.28 14.04
N VAL A 483 1.10 -9.63 13.16
CA VAL A 483 0.73 -10.14 11.82
C VAL A 483 1.49 -9.32 10.80
N VAL A 484 2.28 -9.94 9.94
CA VAL A 484 2.99 -9.27 8.85
C VAL A 484 2.51 -9.79 7.50
N CYS A 485 2.47 -8.91 6.50
CA CYS A 485 1.91 -9.20 5.18
C CYS A 485 2.85 -8.75 4.05
N PRO A 486 4.09 -9.27 4.00
CA PRO A 486 5.03 -8.90 2.96
C PRO A 486 4.56 -9.46 1.60
N GLY A 487 5.02 -8.83 0.53
CA GLY A 487 4.86 -9.39 -0.81
C GLY A 487 5.69 -10.68 -1.00
N PRO A 488 5.32 -11.53 -1.97
CA PRO A 488 5.97 -12.83 -2.22
C PRO A 488 7.46 -12.75 -2.55
N ASN A 489 7.93 -11.58 -3.00
CA ASN A 489 9.34 -11.33 -3.31
C ASN A 489 10.22 -11.17 -2.07
N MET A 490 9.66 -11.13 -0.85
CA MET A 490 10.44 -11.09 0.39
C MET A 490 11.39 -12.29 0.52
N ALA A 491 11.06 -13.45 -0.07
CA ALA A 491 11.90 -14.66 -0.05
C ALA A 491 13.33 -14.48 -0.58
N TYR A 492 13.61 -13.39 -1.31
CA TYR A 492 14.92 -13.11 -1.89
C TYR A 492 15.69 -12.01 -1.14
N PHE A 493 15.10 -11.40 -0.12
CA PHE A 493 15.75 -10.40 0.73
C PHE A 493 16.08 -11.03 2.08
N ASP A 494 17.33 -11.47 2.24
CA ASP A 494 17.79 -12.35 3.31
C ASP A 494 18.70 -11.66 4.35
N GLN A 495 18.60 -10.33 4.46
CA GLN A 495 19.43 -9.55 5.37
C GLN A 495 18.74 -8.23 5.73
N GLU A 496 19.04 -7.75 6.94
CA GLU A 496 18.80 -6.36 7.30
C GLU A 496 19.74 -5.45 6.50
N VAL A 497 19.23 -4.31 6.04
CA VAL A 497 19.94 -3.40 5.14
C VAL A 497 19.75 -1.96 5.56
N SER A 498 20.83 -1.17 5.53
CA SER A 498 20.74 0.25 5.81
C SER A 498 19.97 0.99 4.71
N LEU A 499 19.39 2.14 5.07
CA LEU A 499 18.66 2.99 4.12
C LEU A 499 19.51 3.33 2.90
N SER A 500 20.75 3.78 3.12
CA SER A 500 21.67 4.13 2.03
C SER A 500 21.92 2.95 1.09
N LYS A 501 22.13 1.74 1.62
CA LYS A 501 22.37 0.55 0.81
C LYS A 501 21.13 0.14 0.01
N MET A 502 19.93 0.23 0.59
CA MET A 502 18.67 -0.03 -0.13
C MET A 502 18.46 0.97 -1.27
N ILE A 503 18.73 2.26 -1.05
CA ILE A 503 18.60 3.29 -2.10
C ILE A 503 19.62 3.05 -3.22
N GLN A 504 20.87 2.74 -2.85
CA GLN A 504 21.89 2.37 -3.83
C GLN A 504 21.51 1.12 -4.61
N HIS A 505 20.81 0.16 -4.01
CA HIS A 505 20.25 -1.00 -4.70
C HIS A 505 19.17 -0.63 -5.71
N ILE A 506 18.25 0.26 -5.33
CA ILE A 506 17.21 0.77 -6.25
C ILE A 506 17.86 1.47 -7.46
N TYR A 507 18.97 2.19 -7.25
CA TYR A 507 19.70 2.89 -8.31
C TYR A 507 20.80 2.08 -9.00
N GLY A 508 20.99 0.80 -8.64
CA GLY A 508 21.97 -0.06 -9.29
C GLY A 508 23.43 0.24 -8.95
N ASN A 509 23.69 0.99 -7.87
CA ASN A 509 25.04 1.27 -7.37
C ASN A 509 25.58 0.13 -6.48
N THR A 510 24.70 -0.73 -5.97
CA THR A 510 25.03 -1.96 -5.23
C THR A 510 23.90 -2.97 -5.42
N SER A 511 24.05 -4.20 -4.91
CA SER A 511 22.97 -5.17 -4.83
C SER A 511 22.79 -5.65 -3.39
N VAL A 512 21.54 -5.70 -2.92
CA VAL A 512 21.18 -6.35 -1.65
C VAL A 512 20.67 -7.78 -1.85
N LEU A 513 20.49 -8.22 -3.10
CA LEU A 513 20.06 -9.58 -3.43
C LEU A 513 21.28 -10.50 -3.54
N ARG A 514 21.31 -11.55 -2.71
CA ARG A 514 22.37 -12.58 -2.74
C ARG A 514 21.98 -13.80 -3.56
N ASN A 515 20.68 -14.04 -3.75
CA ASN A 515 20.18 -15.16 -4.54
C ASN A 515 19.99 -14.73 -6.00
N PRO A 516 20.76 -15.30 -6.95
CA PRO A 516 20.65 -14.94 -8.36
C PRO A 516 19.37 -15.47 -9.03
N ASN A 517 18.66 -16.42 -8.41
CA ASN A 517 17.52 -17.11 -9.02
C ASN A 517 16.17 -16.41 -8.79
N ARG A 518 16.17 -15.12 -8.46
CA ARG A 518 14.92 -14.36 -8.34
C ARG A 518 14.31 -14.18 -9.74
N PRO A 519 13.07 -14.66 -10.00
CA PRO A 519 12.40 -14.42 -11.27
C PRO A 519 12.02 -12.94 -11.41
N HIS A 520 11.98 -12.46 -12.65
CA HIS A 520 11.47 -11.14 -12.98
C HIS A 520 10.06 -10.93 -12.43
N PHE A 521 9.73 -9.74 -11.94
CA PHE A 521 8.46 -9.47 -11.24
C PHE A 521 7.20 -9.82 -12.06
N PHE A 522 7.20 -9.60 -13.38
CA PHE A 522 6.11 -10.05 -14.28
C PHE A 522 5.97 -11.57 -14.35
N VAL A 523 7.08 -12.29 -14.35
CA VAL A 523 7.07 -13.75 -14.42
C VAL A 523 6.64 -14.33 -13.07
N LYS A 524 7.08 -13.73 -11.96
CA LYS A 524 6.59 -14.08 -10.62
C LYS A 524 5.09 -13.85 -10.50
N GLU A 525 4.58 -12.73 -10.99
CA GLU A 525 3.13 -12.46 -11.01
C GLU A 525 2.38 -13.51 -11.83
N LEU A 526 2.85 -13.83 -13.04
CA LEU A 526 2.23 -14.87 -13.89
C LEU A 526 2.15 -16.23 -13.17
N LYS A 527 3.24 -16.68 -12.54
CA LYS A 527 3.26 -17.92 -11.72
C LYS A 527 2.16 -17.90 -10.66
N MET A 528 1.96 -16.75 -10.00
CA MET A 528 0.93 -16.60 -8.97
C MET A 528 -0.48 -16.65 -9.53
N TYR A 529 -0.74 -16.01 -10.68
CA TYR A 529 -2.05 -16.07 -11.34
C TYR A 529 -2.40 -17.50 -11.80
N ILE A 530 -1.41 -18.27 -12.26
CA ILE A 530 -1.60 -19.68 -12.61
C ILE A 530 -1.95 -20.51 -11.38
N ALA A 531 -1.21 -20.33 -10.28
CA ALA A 531 -1.51 -20.99 -9.02
C ALA A 531 -2.91 -20.61 -8.50
N TYR A 532 -3.28 -19.33 -8.61
CA TYR A 532 -4.61 -18.85 -8.26
C TYR A 532 -5.70 -19.53 -9.10
N LEU A 533 -5.55 -19.59 -10.42
CA LEU A 533 -6.51 -20.25 -11.32
C LEU A 533 -6.68 -21.73 -10.96
N LYS A 534 -5.58 -22.45 -10.70
CA LYS A 534 -5.62 -23.86 -10.29
C LYS A 534 -6.39 -24.05 -8.98
N ASN A 535 -6.15 -23.19 -8.00
CA ASN A 535 -6.87 -23.23 -6.72
C ASN A 535 -8.36 -22.88 -6.89
N ASP A 536 -8.69 -21.90 -7.74
CA ASP A 536 -10.09 -21.50 -8.01
C ASP A 536 -10.86 -22.66 -8.68
N ILE A 537 -10.23 -23.36 -9.63
CA ILE A 537 -10.78 -24.58 -10.26
C ILE A 537 -11.06 -25.68 -9.23
N GLN A 538 -10.09 -25.96 -8.35
CA GLN A 538 -10.24 -26.97 -7.30
C GLN A 538 -11.34 -26.63 -6.30
N THR A 539 -11.56 -25.34 -6.03
CA THR A 539 -12.59 -24.89 -5.08
C THR A 539 -14.00 -24.91 -5.69
N ILE A 540 -14.13 -24.72 -6.99
CA ILE A 540 -15.41 -24.60 -7.70
C ILE A 540 -15.97 -25.96 -8.17
N SER A 541 -15.14 -27.00 -8.25
CA SER A 541 -15.49 -28.30 -8.86
C SER A 541 -16.77 -28.95 -8.30
N GLU A 542 -17.13 -28.72 -7.05
CA GLU A 542 -18.33 -29.26 -6.39
C GLU A 542 -19.64 -28.50 -6.72
N GLU A 543 -19.54 -27.28 -7.26
CA GLU A 543 -20.68 -26.40 -7.55
C GLU A 543 -20.55 -25.70 -8.92
N ILE A 544 -20.06 -26.43 -9.93
CA ILE A 544 -19.85 -25.87 -11.27
C ILE A 544 -21.18 -25.42 -11.89
N ASN A 545 -21.20 -24.22 -12.47
CA ASN A 545 -22.32 -23.73 -13.27
C ASN A 545 -21.80 -22.99 -14.50
N ASN A 546 -22.68 -22.75 -15.48
CA ASN A 546 -22.30 -22.08 -16.74
C ASN A 546 -21.64 -20.71 -16.52
N ALA A 547 -22.03 -19.96 -15.49
CA ALA A 547 -21.42 -18.65 -15.19
C ALA A 547 -20.00 -18.81 -14.61
N LYS A 548 -19.79 -19.75 -13.70
CA LYS A 548 -18.47 -20.06 -13.12
C LYS A 548 -17.52 -20.61 -14.19
N THR A 549 -17.99 -21.52 -15.06
CA THR A 549 -17.19 -22.01 -16.20
C THR A 549 -16.76 -20.86 -17.13
N LYS A 550 -17.70 -19.99 -17.55
CA LYS A 550 -17.37 -18.83 -18.39
C LYS A 550 -16.37 -17.88 -17.75
N LYS A 551 -16.47 -17.66 -16.44
CA LYS A 551 -15.51 -16.83 -15.69
C LYS A 551 -14.10 -17.43 -15.75
N LEU A 552 -13.98 -18.74 -15.52
CA LEU A 552 -12.68 -19.44 -15.58
C LEU A 552 -12.09 -19.47 -17.01
N GLU A 553 -12.95 -19.64 -18.02
CA GLU A 553 -12.54 -19.55 -19.44
C GLU A 553 -12.03 -18.14 -19.79
N ALA A 554 -12.75 -17.09 -19.38
CA ALA A 554 -12.32 -15.70 -19.58
C ALA A 554 -10.98 -15.42 -18.85
N PHE A 555 -10.84 -15.90 -17.62
CA PHE A 555 -9.59 -15.78 -16.86
C PHE A 555 -8.42 -16.44 -17.58
N LYS A 556 -8.60 -17.68 -18.06
CA LYS A 556 -7.60 -18.41 -18.85
C LYS A 556 -7.24 -17.66 -20.14
N ALA A 557 -8.23 -17.13 -20.85
CA ALA A 557 -8.02 -16.36 -22.08
C ALA A 557 -7.21 -15.08 -21.83
N ASN A 558 -7.56 -14.31 -20.79
CA ASN A 558 -6.85 -13.08 -20.41
C ASN A 558 -5.38 -13.36 -20.02
N LEU A 559 -5.11 -14.49 -19.35
CA LEU A 559 -3.73 -14.89 -19.06
C LEU A 559 -2.93 -15.21 -20.32
N LEU A 560 -3.53 -15.91 -21.29
CA LEU A 560 -2.88 -16.22 -22.56
C LEU A 560 -2.60 -14.96 -23.39
N GLU A 561 -3.50 -13.98 -23.36
CA GLU A 561 -3.28 -12.66 -23.95
C GLU A 561 -2.11 -11.93 -23.26
N GLY A 562 -2.07 -11.93 -21.93
CA GLY A 562 -0.98 -11.36 -21.15
C GLY A 562 0.38 -12.03 -21.44
N ILE A 563 0.39 -13.36 -21.62
CA ILE A 563 1.58 -14.11 -22.05
C ILE A 563 2.02 -13.64 -23.44
N ASN A 564 1.11 -13.53 -24.40
CA ASN A 564 1.44 -13.09 -25.76
C ASN A 564 2.04 -11.67 -25.75
N TYR A 565 1.47 -10.79 -24.95
CA TYR A 565 2.03 -9.46 -24.70
C TYR A 565 3.46 -9.55 -24.16
N TYR A 566 3.71 -10.37 -23.12
CA TYR A 566 5.07 -10.55 -22.59
C TYR A 566 6.05 -11.14 -23.62
N GLN A 567 5.63 -12.11 -24.44
CA GLN A 567 6.47 -12.66 -25.50
C GLN A 567 6.91 -11.58 -26.50
N THR A 568 5.99 -10.69 -26.90
CA THR A 568 6.28 -9.58 -27.82
C THR A 568 7.16 -8.52 -27.16
N LEU A 569 6.83 -8.17 -25.91
CA LEU A 569 7.55 -7.20 -25.10
C LEU A 569 9.04 -7.56 -24.95
N PHE A 570 9.32 -8.76 -24.45
CA PHE A 570 10.70 -9.18 -24.19
C PHE A 570 11.48 -9.47 -25.47
N ALA A 571 10.82 -9.82 -26.58
CA ALA A 571 11.47 -9.89 -27.88
C ALA A 571 11.98 -8.52 -28.36
N ALA A 572 11.20 -7.46 -28.13
CA ALA A 572 11.46 -6.11 -28.62
C ALA A 572 12.44 -5.28 -27.75
N ILE A 573 12.56 -5.57 -26.45
CA ILE A 573 13.39 -4.75 -25.56
C ILE A 573 14.87 -5.18 -25.61
N PRO A 574 15.82 -4.26 -25.89
CA PRO A 574 17.25 -4.56 -25.98
C PRO A 574 17.93 -4.69 -24.61
N ASN A 575 17.38 -4.11 -23.54
CA ASN A 575 18.05 -4.00 -22.23
C ASN A 575 17.97 -5.26 -21.35
N PHE A 576 17.52 -6.40 -21.89
CA PHE A 576 17.35 -7.64 -21.12
C PHE A 576 18.18 -8.82 -21.63
N GLU A 577 19.11 -8.65 -22.56
CA GLU A 577 19.76 -9.76 -23.28
C GLU A 577 20.29 -10.89 -22.38
N THR A 578 20.82 -10.59 -21.18
CA THR A 578 21.32 -11.60 -20.24
C THR A 578 20.23 -12.47 -19.59
N ILE A 579 19.01 -11.94 -19.40
CA ILE A 579 17.89 -12.64 -18.70
C ILE A 579 16.76 -12.98 -19.69
N LYS A 580 16.77 -12.40 -20.89
CA LYS A 580 15.74 -12.54 -21.93
C LYS A 580 15.51 -13.99 -22.33
N GLN A 581 16.57 -14.79 -22.48
CA GLN A 581 16.44 -16.20 -22.80
C GLN A 581 15.74 -16.98 -21.68
N GLU A 582 16.10 -16.71 -20.42
CA GLU A 582 15.49 -17.36 -19.27
C GLU A 582 14.02 -16.95 -19.10
N ILE A 583 13.71 -15.66 -19.17
CA ILE A 583 12.35 -15.13 -19.11
C ILE A 583 11.49 -15.74 -20.22
N THR A 584 12.01 -15.77 -21.46
CA THR A 584 11.28 -16.34 -22.60
C THR A 584 10.99 -17.83 -22.40
N LYS A 585 11.97 -18.59 -21.89
CA LYS A 585 11.79 -20.01 -21.57
C LYS A 585 10.76 -20.23 -20.46
N GLN A 586 10.80 -19.41 -19.40
CA GLN A 586 9.84 -19.47 -18.31
C GLN A 586 8.42 -19.16 -18.80
N ILE A 587 8.24 -18.11 -19.61
CA ILE A 587 6.95 -17.72 -20.20
C ILE A 587 6.39 -18.85 -21.08
N GLU A 588 7.21 -19.47 -21.93
CA GLU A 588 6.77 -20.58 -22.77
C GLU A 588 6.38 -21.81 -21.93
N GLY A 589 7.12 -22.10 -20.86
CA GLY A 589 6.74 -23.12 -19.89
C GLY A 589 5.37 -22.87 -19.27
N TYR A 590 5.12 -21.64 -18.81
CA TYR A 590 3.84 -21.24 -18.24
C TYR A 590 2.69 -21.24 -19.26
N LYS A 591 2.96 -20.90 -20.53
CA LYS A 591 1.97 -21.00 -21.62
C LYS A 591 1.50 -22.43 -21.80
N ASN A 592 2.44 -23.38 -21.84
CA ASN A 592 2.13 -24.81 -21.95
C ASN A 592 1.37 -25.31 -20.72
N GLU A 593 1.77 -24.88 -19.52
CA GLU A 593 1.06 -25.20 -18.28
C GLU A 593 -0.39 -24.71 -18.31
N ILE A 594 -0.65 -23.46 -18.72
CA ILE A 594 -2.00 -22.91 -18.84
C ILE A 594 -2.82 -23.66 -19.89
N ASN A 595 -2.23 -23.97 -21.04
CA ASN A 595 -2.92 -24.71 -22.10
C ASN A 595 -3.38 -26.08 -21.60
N ALA A 596 -2.56 -26.76 -20.79
CA ALA A 596 -2.88 -28.04 -20.16
C ALA A 596 -3.93 -27.96 -19.04
N ILE A 597 -4.27 -26.78 -18.51
CA ILE A 597 -5.34 -26.63 -17.52
C ILE A 597 -6.69 -26.85 -18.21
N GLU A 598 -7.38 -27.93 -17.83
CA GLU A 598 -8.76 -28.18 -18.25
C GLU A 598 -9.74 -27.40 -17.36
N ILE A 599 -10.62 -26.62 -17.98
CA ILE A 599 -11.68 -25.92 -17.25
C ILE A 599 -12.86 -26.90 -17.09
N PRO A 600 -13.35 -27.16 -15.87
CA PRO A 600 -14.49 -28.03 -15.66
C PRO A 600 -15.72 -27.50 -16.41
N LYS A 601 -16.34 -28.38 -17.20
CA LYS A 601 -17.60 -28.12 -17.91
C LYS A 601 -18.74 -28.81 -17.19
N LEU A 602 -19.93 -28.22 -17.25
CA LEU A 602 -21.14 -28.94 -16.86
C LEU A 602 -21.27 -30.18 -17.75
N GLN A 603 -21.29 -31.37 -17.16
CA GLN A 603 -21.78 -32.54 -17.87
C GLN A 603 -23.27 -32.30 -18.13
N MET A 604 -23.65 -32.15 -19.40
CA MET A 604 -25.05 -32.24 -19.79
C MET A 604 -25.46 -33.70 -19.55
N ALA A 605 -26.45 -33.90 -18.67
CA ALA A 605 -27.06 -35.19 -18.42
C ALA A 605 -27.74 -35.75 -19.68
#